data_AF-A0A7G2CQW6-F1
#
_entry.id   AF-A0A7G2CQW6-F1
#
_cell.length_a   1.000
_cell.length_b   1.000
_cell.length_c   1.000
_cell.angle_alpha   90.00
_cell.angle_beta   90.00
_cell.angle_gamma   90.00
#
_symmetry.space_group_name_H-M   'P 1'
#
loop_
_entity.id
_entity.type
_entity.pdbx_description
1 polymer ?
#
loop_
_entity_poly.entity_id
_entity_poly.type
_entity_poly.pdbx_seq_one_letter_code
_entity_poly.pdbx_strand_id
1 'polypeptide(L)'
;MTYDRFLGECHCGDAVARPNPATYDPNCEAVLYTLQSVVCDVFDFSPYFMKCYRCKSGYALADPASPSTAIAFSDLCVPSILHCKRHTASYTCEQCGSGSTLSNDSKACVTPIPNCVSQRADGTCIECSSGYVPAFDGGACVTAIANCGTYNTDGTCRSCSKGYSFTYDKICVRTITGCGAYNTDGSCRECAVDYSFSTNGERCVECRMRNCKSCDVSNVCAHCDDGFGVSDSGTCVACVDANCKRCTDNGNTCAEYLVAEDKKGNGLPWWAYLCIVVGAILIIGLIAYFIVALCKSNRSEDLLTTSMYWQYPAADTAEGNAREWKQRRTSAREGGASDCDSTGVSVFSDDSGYSSN
;
A
#
# COMPACT_ATOMS: atom_id res chain seq x y z
N MET A 1 -53.11 -24.18 -44.02
CA MET A 1 -51.92 -23.65 -43.33
C MET A 1 -50.69 -24.38 -43.85
N THR A 2 -49.51 -23.78 -43.78
CA THR A 2 -48.24 -24.40 -44.21
C THR A 2 -47.18 -24.18 -43.14
N TYR A 3 -46.37 -25.20 -42.86
CA TYR A 3 -45.29 -25.16 -41.87
C TYR A 3 -43.94 -25.03 -42.57
N ASP A 4 -43.19 -23.97 -42.27
CA ASP A 4 -41.79 -23.90 -42.65
C ASP A 4 -40.94 -24.66 -41.63
N ARG A 5 -40.34 -25.78 -42.06
CA ARG A 5 -39.54 -26.66 -41.21
C ARG A 5 -38.10 -26.17 -40.98
N PHE A 6 -37.62 -25.17 -41.71
CA PHE A 6 -36.32 -24.54 -41.46
C PHE A 6 -36.41 -23.38 -40.47
N LEU A 7 -37.50 -22.60 -40.53
CA LEU A 7 -37.76 -21.47 -39.64
C LEU A 7 -38.59 -21.84 -38.40
N GLY A 8 -39.36 -22.94 -38.47
CA GLY A 8 -40.32 -23.35 -37.44
C GLY A 8 -41.59 -22.49 -37.42
N GLU A 9 -41.93 -21.86 -38.55
CA GLU A 9 -43.00 -20.88 -38.66
C GLU A 9 -44.29 -21.52 -39.21
N CYS A 10 -45.44 -21.22 -38.60
CA CYS A 10 -46.74 -21.64 -39.09
C CYS A 10 -47.43 -20.50 -39.85
N HIS A 11 -47.71 -20.72 -41.14
CA HIS A 11 -48.33 -19.75 -42.03
C HIS A 11 -49.83 -20.03 -42.25
N CYS A 12 -50.65 -18.99 -42.12
CA CYS A 12 -52.08 -19.01 -42.35
C CYS A 12 -52.47 -17.83 -43.27
N GLY A 13 -52.37 -18.05 -44.58
CA GLY A 13 -52.35 -16.95 -45.54
C GLY A 13 -51.09 -16.10 -45.32
N ASP A 14 -51.25 -14.78 -45.31
CA ASP A 14 -50.16 -13.83 -45.04
C ASP A 14 -49.78 -13.75 -43.54
N ALA A 15 -50.58 -14.33 -42.64
CA ALA A 15 -50.30 -14.34 -41.21
C ALA A 15 -49.27 -15.42 -40.83
N VAL A 16 -48.30 -15.04 -40.00
CA VAL A 16 -47.20 -15.91 -39.57
C VAL A 16 -47.18 -16.03 -38.04
N ALA A 17 -47.40 -17.24 -37.53
CA ALA A 17 -47.22 -17.55 -36.12
C ALA A 17 -45.75 -17.93 -35.85
N ARG A 18 -45.04 -17.04 -35.16
CA ARG A 18 -43.67 -17.26 -34.65
C ARG A 18 -43.75 -17.66 -33.17
N PRO A 19 -43.25 -18.84 -32.75
CA PRO A 19 -43.11 -19.18 -31.34
C PRO A 19 -42.19 -18.18 -30.63
N ASN A 20 -42.57 -17.72 -29.43
CA ASN A 20 -41.81 -16.75 -28.67
C ASN A 20 -40.79 -17.46 -27.75
N PRO A 21 -39.46 -17.26 -27.92
CA PRO A 21 -38.47 -17.85 -27.02
C PRO A 21 -38.69 -17.46 -25.55
N ALA A 22 -39.18 -16.24 -25.29
CA ALA A 22 -39.37 -15.72 -23.94
C ALA A 22 -40.60 -16.28 -23.19
N THR A 23 -41.51 -17.02 -23.85
CA THR A 23 -42.54 -17.81 -23.16
C THR A 23 -42.05 -19.19 -22.72
N TYR A 24 -40.86 -19.60 -23.16
CA TYR A 24 -40.19 -20.83 -22.75
C TYR A 24 -39.14 -20.54 -21.67
N ASP A 25 -38.18 -19.67 -21.98
CA ASP A 25 -37.19 -19.16 -21.04
C ASP A 25 -36.98 -17.65 -21.33
N PRO A 26 -37.18 -16.75 -20.34
CA PRO A 26 -37.04 -15.31 -20.55
C PRO A 26 -35.62 -14.88 -20.98
N ASN A 27 -34.62 -15.73 -20.80
CA ASN A 27 -33.22 -15.52 -21.15
C ASN A 27 -32.82 -16.21 -22.47
N CYS A 28 -33.70 -16.98 -23.10
CA CYS A 28 -33.47 -17.52 -24.44
C CYS A 28 -33.60 -16.41 -25.52
N GLU A 29 -32.69 -16.40 -26.48
CA GLU A 29 -32.74 -15.54 -27.67
C GLU A 29 -33.30 -16.29 -28.89
N ALA A 30 -32.90 -17.55 -29.10
CA ALA A 30 -33.35 -18.36 -30.23
C ALA A 30 -33.44 -19.87 -29.91
N VAL A 31 -34.46 -20.51 -30.50
CA VAL A 31 -34.84 -21.92 -30.26
C VAL A 31 -34.71 -22.78 -31.51
N LEU A 32 -34.42 -24.08 -31.31
CA LEU A 32 -34.53 -25.16 -32.27
C LEU A 32 -35.79 -25.98 -31.98
N TYR A 33 -36.37 -26.54 -33.04
CA TYR A 33 -37.53 -27.42 -32.97
C TYR A 33 -37.10 -28.86 -33.23
N THR A 34 -37.40 -29.78 -32.31
CA THR A 34 -36.86 -31.15 -32.34
C THR A 34 -37.73 -32.18 -33.05
N LEU A 35 -38.93 -31.79 -33.52
CA LEU A 35 -39.87 -32.70 -34.20
C LEU A 35 -40.05 -32.44 -35.69
N GLN A 36 -40.42 -33.51 -36.39
CA GLN A 36 -40.52 -33.56 -37.85
C GLN A 36 -41.92 -33.28 -38.40
N SER A 37 -42.92 -33.14 -37.51
CA SER A 37 -44.35 -33.08 -37.85
C SER A 37 -45.09 -32.14 -36.89
N VAL A 38 -44.92 -30.83 -37.07
CA VAL A 38 -45.77 -29.83 -36.43
C VAL A 38 -47.03 -29.65 -37.28
N VAL A 39 -48.19 -29.96 -36.72
CA VAL A 39 -49.49 -29.75 -37.36
C VAL A 39 -50.01 -28.39 -36.89
N CYS A 40 -49.91 -27.36 -37.74
CA CYS A 40 -50.27 -25.98 -37.38
C CYS A 40 -51.75 -25.80 -36.95
N ASP A 41 -52.61 -26.76 -37.30
CA ASP A 41 -54.01 -26.87 -36.92
C ASP A 41 -54.26 -27.52 -35.54
N VAL A 42 -53.23 -28.10 -34.90
CA VAL A 42 -53.29 -28.61 -33.53
C VAL A 42 -52.28 -27.83 -32.67
N PHE A 43 -52.79 -26.84 -31.93
CA PHE A 43 -52.00 -25.96 -31.08
C PHE A 43 -51.38 -26.69 -29.88
N ASP A 44 -50.23 -27.33 -30.09
CA ASP A 44 -49.36 -27.80 -29.01
C ASP A 44 -48.02 -27.04 -29.04
N PHE A 45 -48.05 -25.78 -28.58
CA PHE A 45 -46.85 -25.01 -28.22
C PHE A 45 -46.22 -25.52 -26.91
N SER A 46 -46.23 -26.84 -26.69
CA SER A 46 -45.67 -27.47 -25.51
C SER A 46 -44.17 -27.16 -25.38
N PRO A 47 -43.68 -26.84 -24.16
CA PRO A 47 -42.26 -26.64 -23.91
C PRO A 47 -41.41 -27.90 -24.24
N TYR A 48 -42.03 -29.07 -24.34
CA TYR A 48 -41.38 -30.34 -24.69
C TYR A 48 -40.66 -30.36 -26.05
N PHE A 49 -41.01 -29.49 -27.01
CA PHE A 49 -40.50 -29.55 -28.39
C PHE A 49 -39.60 -28.37 -28.81
N MET A 50 -39.41 -27.40 -27.93
CA MET A 50 -38.54 -26.23 -28.14
C MET A 50 -37.28 -26.40 -27.28
N LYS A 51 -36.10 -26.27 -27.87
CA LYS A 51 -34.82 -26.24 -27.14
C LYS A 51 -34.09 -24.94 -27.45
N CYS A 52 -33.62 -24.23 -26.43
CA CYS A 52 -32.83 -23.03 -26.68
C CYS A 52 -31.45 -23.42 -27.26
N TYR A 53 -30.99 -22.74 -28.31
CA TYR A 53 -29.63 -22.91 -28.86
C TYR A 53 -28.79 -21.64 -28.79
N ARG A 54 -29.41 -20.52 -28.40
CA ARG A 54 -28.73 -19.26 -28.13
C ARG A 54 -29.43 -18.52 -27.00
N CYS A 55 -28.69 -18.28 -25.93
CA CYS A 55 -29.12 -17.41 -24.83
C CYS A 55 -28.79 -15.95 -25.13
N LYS A 56 -29.51 -15.03 -24.48
CA LYS A 56 -29.24 -13.59 -24.52
C LYS A 56 -27.86 -13.28 -23.92
N SER A 57 -27.31 -12.10 -24.26
CA SER A 57 -26.05 -11.61 -23.70
C SER A 57 -26.04 -11.69 -22.16
N GLY A 58 -24.96 -12.21 -21.59
CA GLY A 58 -24.83 -12.49 -20.16
C GLY A 58 -25.30 -13.87 -19.70
N TYR A 59 -25.89 -14.69 -20.59
CA TYR A 59 -26.39 -16.04 -20.28
C TYR A 59 -25.70 -17.12 -21.13
N ALA A 60 -25.73 -18.37 -20.64
CA ALA A 60 -25.15 -19.55 -21.27
C ALA A 60 -26.11 -20.76 -21.18
N LEU A 61 -25.98 -21.69 -22.11
CA LEU A 61 -26.77 -22.93 -22.14
C LEU A 61 -26.34 -23.85 -20.98
N ALA A 62 -27.29 -24.25 -20.12
CA ALA A 62 -27.07 -25.21 -19.04
C ALA A 62 -27.13 -26.66 -19.53
N ASP A 63 -26.25 -27.53 -19.05
CA ASP A 63 -26.18 -28.97 -19.40
C ASP A 63 -26.39 -29.25 -20.92
N PRO A 64 -25.67 -28.54 -21.83
CA PRO A 64 -26.03 -28.48 -23.24
C PRO A 64 -25.88 -29.81 -23.96
N ALA A 65 -27.00 -30.35 -24.45
CA ALA A 65 -27.03 -31.48 -25.34
C ALA A 65 -26.41 -31.09 -26.70
N SER A 66 -25.44 -31.87 -27.16
CA SER A 66 -24.77 -31.69 -28.44
C SER A 66 -24.79 -33.00 -29.23
N PRO A 67 -25.57 -33.10 -30.32
CA PRO A 67 -25.49 -34.25 -31.23
C PRO A 67 -24.11 -34.30 -31.90
N SER A 68 -23.68 -35.49 -32.30
CA SER A 68 -22.32 -35.76 -32.83
C SER A 68 -21.93 -34.98 -34.10
N THR A 69 -22.85 -34.21 -34.70
CA THR A 69 -22.62 -33.40 -35.92
C THR A 69 -23.35 -32.05 -35.91
N ALA A 70 -23.87 -31.56 -34.77
CA ALA A 70 -24.83 -30.44 -34.76
C ALA A 70 -24.62 -29.38 -33.65
N ILE A 71 -25.37 -28.28 -33.79
CA ILE A 71 -25.44 -27.15 -32.86
C ILE A 71 -25.87 -27.65 -31.46
N ALA A 72 -25.21 -27.15 -30.41
CA ALA A 72 -25.56 -27.45 -29.03
C ALA A 72 -26.85 -26.71 -28.58
N PHE A 73 -27.67 -27.37 -27.78
CA PHE A 73 -28.93 -26.83 -27.27
C PHE A 73 -29.24 -27.28 -25.84
N SER A 74 -30.14 -26.56 -25.16
CA SER A 74 -30.51 -26.78 -23.76
C SER A 74 -31.98 -26.46 -23.52
N ASP A 75 -32.49 -26.93 -22.38
CA ASP A 75 -33.78 -26.52 -21.83
C ASP A 75 -33.72 -25.24 -20.96
N LEU A 76 -32.53 -24.71 -20.66
CA LEU A 76 -32.36 -23.58 -19.73
C LEU A 76 -31.14 -22.69 -20.06
N CYS A 77 -31.33 -21.38 -19.98
CA CYS A 77 -30.32 -20.34 -20.08
C CYS A 77 -30.00 -19.76 -18.70
N VAL A 78 -28.85 -20.14 -18.15
CA VAL A 78 -28.36 -19.68 -16.82
C VAL A 78 -27.37 -18.51 -16.96
N PRO A 79 -27.22 -17.63 -15.96
CA PRO A 79 -26.22 -16.58 -15.98
C PRO A 79 -24.81 -17.12 -16.26
N SER A 80 -24.06 -16.44 -17.12
CA SER A 80 -22.77 -16.92 -17.61
C SER A 80 -21.67 -16.71 -16.56
N ILE A 81 -21.30 -17.81 -15.88
CA ILE A 81 -20.15 -17.87 -14.98
C ILE A 81 -18.86 -17.58 -15.78
N LEU A 82 -18.09 -16.57 -15.35
CA LEU A 82 -16.83 -16.19 -15.98
C LEU A 82 -15.84 -17.37 -15.99
N HIS A 83 -15.11 -17.53 -17.10
CA HIS A 83 -14.18 -18.64 -17.36
C HIS A 83 -14.80 -20.06 -17.27
N CYS A 84 -16.12 -20.23 -17.21
CA CYS A 84 -16.76 -21.54 -17.30
C CYS A 84 -16.92 -21.99 -18.77
N LYS A 85 -16.69 -23.29 -19.05
CA LYS A 85 -16.95 -23.93 -20.35
C LYS A 85 -18.27 -24.71 -20.41
N ARG A 86 -18.73 -25.21 -19.26
CA ARG A 86 -19.92 -26.08 -19.13
C ARG A 86 -20.68 -25.70 -17.87
N HIS A 87 -21.75 -24.93 -18.05
CA HIS A 87 -22.68 -24.53 -17.01
C HIS A 87 -23.74 -25.62 -16.80
N THR A 88 -24.33 -25.72 -15.61
CA THR A 88 -25.37 -26.69 -15.26
C THR A 88 -26.71 -26.02 -14.96
N ALA A 89 -27.80 -26.78 -14.98
CA ALA A 89 -29.13 -26.31 -14.61
C ALA A 89 -29.26 -26.01 -13.10
N SER A 90 -28.26 -26.39 -12.30
CA SER A 90 -28.15 -26.06 -10.88
C SER A 90 -27.40 -24.74 -10.62
N TYR A 91 -27.19 -23.92 -11.66
CA TYR A 91 -26.45 -22.64 -11.60
C TYR A 91 -24.99 -22.79 -11.14
N THR A 92 -24.37 -23.92 -11.48
CA THR A 92 -22.94 -24.19 -11.25
C THR A 92 -22.17 -24.33 -12.56
N CYS A 93 -20.85 -24.34 -12.48
CA CYS A 93 -19.95 -24.79 -13.53
C CYS A 93 -19.50 -26.23 -13.23
N GLU A 94 -19.26 -27.02 -14.28
CA GLU A 94 -18.67 -28.36 -14.17
C GLU A 94 -17.24 -28.42 -14.75
N GLN A 95 -16.94 -27.57 -15.74
CA GLN A 95 -15.61 -27.52 -16.35
C GLN A 95 -15.15 -26.08 -16.61
N CYS A 96 -13.98 -25.73 -16.11
CA CYS A 96 -13.39 -24.40 -16.25
C CYS A 96 -12.49 -24.23 -17.49
N GLY A 97 -12.17 -22.96 -17.76
CA GLY A 97 -11.19 -22.49 -18.72
C GLY A 97 -9.78 -22.99 -18.40
N SER A 98 -8.90 -22.98 -19.41
CA SER A 98 -7.47 -23.21 -19.21
C SER A 98 -6.88 -22.12 -18.31
N GLY A 99 -6.33 -22.50 -17.17
CA GLY A 99 -5.76 -21.57 -16.17
C GLY A 99 -6.70 -21.23 -15.00
N SER A 100 -7.92 -21.77 -14.97
CA SER A 100 -8.86 -21.60 -13.84
C SER A 100 -9.21 -22.96 -13.22
N THR A 101 -9.42 -22.98 -11.90
CA THR A 101 -9.93 -24.12 -11.14
C THR A 101 -11.37 -23.87 -10.69
N LEU A 102 -12.09 -24.93 -10.33
CA LEU A 102 -13.46 -24.83 -9.85
C LEU A 102 -13.49 -24.42 -8.37
N SER A 103 -14.43 -23.54 -7.98
CA SER A 103 -14.68 -23.25 -6.56
C SER A 103 -15.30 -24.45 -5.83
N ASN A 104 -15.16 -24.51 -4.51
CA ASN A 104 -15.65 -25.61 -3.67
C ASN A 104 -17.18 -25.80 -3.75
N ASP A 105 -17.93 -24.73 -3.99
CA ASP A 105 -19.38 -24.74 -4.23
C ASP A 105 -19.77 -24.88 -5.71
N SER A 106 -18.78 -25.03 -6.60
CA SER A 106 -18.90 -25.08 -8.06
C SER A 106 -19.51 -23.84 -8.74
N LYS A 107 -19.68 -22.70 -8.05
CA LYS A 107 -20.33 -21.50 -8.62
C LYS A 107 -19.42 -20.55 -9.38
N ALA A 108 -18.10 -20.73 -9.30
CA ALA A 108 -17.14 -19.93 -10.05
C ALA A 108 -15.96 -20.76 -10.59
N CYS A 109 -15.35 -20.25 -11.66
CA CYS A 109 -14.03 -20.66 -12.10
C CYS A 109 -13.02 -19.59 -11.68
N VAL A 110 -12.15 -19.93 -10.74
CA VAL A 110 -11.26 -19.00 -10.04
C VAL A 110 -9.79 -19.25 -10.41
N THR A 111 -8.93 -18.26 -10.24
CA THR A 111 -7.48 -18.42 -10.41
C THR A 111 -6.94 -19.35 -9.32
N PRO A 112 -6.21 -20.43 -9.64
CA PRO A 112 -5.71 -21.37 -8.64
C PRO A 112 -4.65 -20.73 -7.74
N ILE A 113 -4.86 -20.77 -6.42
CA ILE A 113 -3.88 -20.30 -5.42
C ILE A 113 -2.87 -21.44 -5.13
N PRO A 114 -1.54 -21.21 -5.25
CA PRO A 114 -0.53 -22.20 -4.89
C PRO A 114 -0.67 -22.69 -3.45
N ASN A 115 -0.57 -24.00 -3.22
CA ASN A 115 -0.76 -24.66 -1.93
C ASN A 115 -2.16 -24.51 -1.30
N CYS A 116 -3.16 -24.04 -2.06
CA CYS A 116 -4.57 -24.10 -1.64
C CYS A 116 -5.22 -25.44 -2.04
N VAL A 117 -6.02 -26.02 -1.14
CA VAL A 117 -6.76 -27.27 -1.36
C VAL A 117 -8.20 -26.98 -1.80
N SER A 118 -8.82 -25.91 -1.29
CA SER A 118 -10.18 -25.52 -1.66
C SER A 118 -10.38 -24.00 -1.64
N GLN A 119 -11.04 -23.45 -2.67
CA GLN A 119 -11.29 -22.01 -2.82
C GLN A 119 -12.79 -21.69 -2.84
N ARG A 120 -13.17 -20.49 -2.37
CA ARG A 120 -14.53 -19.95 -2.47
C ARG A 120 -14.82 -19.43 -3.88
N ALA A 121 -16.09 -19.11 -4.16
CA ALA A 121 -16.50 -18.49 -5.42
C ALA A 121 -15.90 -17.08 -5.68
N ASP A 122 -15.47 -16.38 -4.63
CA ASP A 122 -14.73 -15.10 -4.71
C ASP A 122 -13.22 -15.29 -5.01
N GLY A 123 -12.73 -16.53 -5.07
CA GLY A 123 -11.33 -16.88 -5.30
C GLY A 123 -10.48 -17.05 -4.05
N THR A 124 -10.95 -16.66 -2.85
CA THR A 124 -10.19 -16.81 -1.61
C THR A 124 -10.03 -18.28 -1.20
N CYS A 125 -8.91 -18.62 -0.59
CA CYS A 125 -8.64 -19.97 -0.08
C CYS A 125 -9.39 -20.23 1.24
N ILE A 126 -9.98 -21.42 1.36
CA ILE A 126 -10.65 -21.93 2.57
C ILE A 126 -9.67 -22.78 3.39
N GLU A 127 -8.96 -23.68 2.73
CA GLU A 127 -8.07 -24.67 3.33
C GLU A 127 -6.77 -24.77 2.53
N CYS A 128 -5.63 -24.71 3.23
CA CYS A 128 -4.30 -24.82 2.66
C CYS A 128 -3.71 -26.22 2.89
N SER A 129 -2.76 -26.61 2.04
CA SER A 129 -1.98 -27.85 2.17
C SER A 129 -1.24 -27.92 3.50
N SER A 130 -0.96 -29.14 3.99
CA SER A 130 -0.23 -29.37 5.24
C SER A 130 1.09 -28.57 5.32
N GLY A 131 1.30 -27.86 6.43
CA GLY A 131 2.42 -26.92 6.62
C GLY A 131 2.13 -25.48 6.18
N TYR A 132 1.04 -25.24 5.46
CA TYR A 132 0.60 -23.91 5.02
C TYR A 132 -0.67 -23.47 5.75
N VAL A 133 -0.88 -22.16 5.79
CA VAL A 133 -2.02 -21.48 6.42
C VAL A 133 -2.48 -20.32 5.52
N PRO A 134 -3.78 -19.96 5.54
CA PRO A 134 -4.26 -18.86 4.71
C PRO A 134 -3.74 -17.50 5.23
N ALA A 135 -3.39 -16.63 4.29
CA ALA A 135 -3.23 -15.20 4.56
C ALA A 135 -4.55 -14.59 5.06
N PHE A 136 -4.50 -13.44 5.73
CA PHE A 136 -5.68 -12.79 6.33
C PHE A 136 -6.83 -12.52 5.35
N ASP A 137 -6.52 -12.24 4.08
CA ASP A 137 -7.46 -12.00 2.99
C ASP A 137 -7.84 -13.27 2.22
N GLY A 138 -7.26 -14.42 2.56
CA GLY A 138 -7.39 -15.68 1.83
C GLY A 138 -6.74 -15.68 0.45
N GLY A 139 -5.99 -14.64 0.06
CA GLY A 139 -5.40 -14.50 -1.27
C GLY A 139 -4.16 -15.37 -1.52
N ALA A 140 -3.57 -15.94 -0.47
CA ALA A 140 -2.41 -16.81 -0.54
C ALA A 140 -2.43 -17.89 0.56
N CYS A 141 -1.81 -19.03 0.29
CA CYS A 141 -1.41 -20.02 1.31
C CYS A 141 0.08 -19.86 1.60
N VAL A 142 0.42 -19.49 2.83
CA VAL A 142 1.78 -19.16 3.27
C VAL A 142 2.27 -20.16 4.31
N THR A 143 3.60 -20.33 4.42
CA THR A 143 4.20 -21.26 5.38
C THR A 143 3.87 -20.86 6.82
N ALA A 144 3.43 -21.80 7.66
CA ALA A 144 3.11 -21.53 9.05
C ALA A 144 4.34 -21.06 9.85
N ILE A 145 4.19 -19.95 10.59
CA ILE A 145 5.23 -19.39 11.47
C ILE A 145 4.87 -19.72 12.92
N ALA A 146 5.85 -20.20 13.69
CA ALA A 146 5.67 -20.55 15.10
C ALA A 146 5.08 -19.36 15.89
N ASN A 147 3.99 -19.62 16.62
CA ASN A 147 3.26 -18.65 17.44
C ASN A 147 2.64 -17.45 16.69
N CYS A 148 2.58 -17.50 15.35
CA CYS A 148 1.88 -16.49 14.56
C CYS A 148 0.37 -16.81 14.45
N GLY A 149 -0.47 -15.79 14.64
CA GLY A 149 -1.93 -15.91 14.67
C GLY A 149 -2.64 -15.41 13.41
N THR A 150 -2.13 -14.35 12.75
CA THR A 150 -2.59 -13.92 11.42
C THR A 150 -1.41 -13.54 10.53
N TYR A 151 -1.58 -13.71 9.22
CA TYR A 151 -0.51 -13.66 8.22
C TYR A 151 -0.80 -12.64 7.12
N ASN A 152 0.25 -12.02 6.59
CA ASN A 152 0.21 -11.23 5.37
C ASN A 152 0.36 -12.13 4.14
N THR A 153 0.05 -11.61 2.94
CA THR A 153 0.16 -12.33 1.66
C THR A 153 1.59 -12.61 1.22
N ASP A 154 2.57 -11.87 1.74
CA ASP A 154 4.02 -12.14 1.58
C ASP A 154 4.54 -13.25 2.50
N GLY A 155 3.67 -13.81 3.36
CA GLY A 155 4.02 -14.82 4.36
C GLY A 155 4.58 -14.29 5.67
N THR A 156 4.76 -12.97 5.82
CA THR A 156 5.18 -12.38 7.10
C THR A 156 4.07 -12.47 8.15
N CYS A 157 4.47 -12.57 9.43
CA CYS A 157 3.49 -12.59 10.51
C CYS A 157 2.89 -11.19 10.73
N ARG A 158 1.57 -11.08 10.60
CA ARG A 158 0.81 -9.84 10.79
C ARG A 158 0.43 -9.61 12.26
N SER A 159 0.07 -10.68 12.98
CA SER A 159 -0.14 -10.62 14.43
C SER A 159 0.19 -11.95 15.09
N CYS A 160 0.83 -11.91 16.26
CA CYS A 160 1.08 -13.10 17.06
C CYS A 160 -0.20 -13.71 17.63
N SER A 161 -0.13 -14.99 18.00
CA SER A 161 -1.18 -15.71 18.72
C SER A 161 -1.43 -15.14 20.12
N LYS A 162 -2.60 -15.41 20.70
CA LYS A 162 -2.95 -14.96 22.07
C LYS A 162 -1.89 -15.44 23.08
N GLY A 163 -1.30 -14.50 23.83
CA GLY A 163 -0.21 -14.78 24.77
C GLY A 163 1.19 -14.72 24.17
N TYR A 164 1.32 -14.18 22.95
CA TYR A 164 2.59 -13.91 22.29
C TYR A 164 2.67 -12.44 21.82
N SER A 165 3.89 -11.94 21.70
CA SER A 165 4.21 -10.55 21.36
C SER A 165 5.37 -10.50 20.35
N PHE A 166 5.47 -9.40 19.61
CA PHE A 166 6.53 -9.23 18.62
C PHE A 166 7.87 -8.84 19.26
N THR A 167 8.95 -9.47 18.80
CA THR A 167 10.31 -8.91 18.90
C THR A 167 10.48 -7.71 17.96
N TYR A 168 11.62 -7.02 18.05
CA TYR A 168 12.02 -6.01 17.05
C TYR A 168 11.92 -6.57 15.62
N ASP A 169 12.48 -7.76 15.42
CA ASP A 169 12.60 -8.51 14.16
C ASP A 169 11.32 -9.27 13.76
N LYS A 170 10.16 -8.90 14.33
CA LYS A 170 8.82 -9.46 14.03
C LYS A 170 8.65 -10.96 14.30
N ILE A 171 9.50 -11.55 15.14
CA ILE A 171 9.32 -12.93 15.65
C ILE A 171 8.28 -12.92 16.78
N CYS A 172 7.44 -13.96 16.86
CA CYS A 172 6.43 -14.10 17.91
C CYS A 172 6.94 -14.89 19.12
N VAL A 173 7.32 -14.16 20.17
CA VAL A 173 7.84 -14.68 21.44
C VAL A 173 6.77 -14.63 22.53
N ARG A 174 6.89 -15.47 23.56
CA ARG A 174 5.88 -15.58 24.63
C ARG A 174 5.79 -14.25 25.39
N THR A 175 4.58 -13.73 25.57
CA THR A 175 4.37 -12.49 26.33
C THR A 175 4.84 -12.66 27.77
N ILE A 176 5.73 -11.77 28.21
CA ILE A 176 6.20 -11.66 29.59
C ILE A 176 5.38 -10.52 30.23
N THR A 177 4.71 -10.81 31.35
CA THR A 177 3.96 -9.79 32.12
C THR A 177 4.89 -8.62 32.47
N GLY A 178 4.42 -7.40 32.23
CA GLY A 178 5.21 -6.19 32.51
C GLY A 178 6.34 -5.90 31.52
N CYS A 179 6.52 -6.68 30.46
CA CYS A 179 7.53 -6.41 29.43
C CYS A 179 6.99 -5.50 28.33
N GLY A 180 7.68 -4.38 28.09
CA GLY A 180 7.36 -3.41 27.04
C GLY A 180 7.97 -3.77 25.68
N ALA A 181 9.20 -4.31 25.67
CA ALA A 181 9.88 -4.71 24.44
C ALA A 181 10.80 -5.93 24.59
N TYR A 182 10.90 -6.73 23.52
CA TYR A 182 11.57 -8.04 23.52
C TYR A 182 12.82 -8.05 22.63
N ASN A 183 13.82 -8.84 23.05
CA ASN A 183 14.99 -9.22 22.26
C ASN A 183 14.67 -10.39 21.31
N THR A 184 15.61 -10.73 20.41
CA THR A 184 15.50 -11.82 19.42
C THR A 184 15.31 -13.21 20.04
N ASP A 185 15.89 -13.44 21.22
CA ASP A 185 15.76 -14.68 22.01
C ASP A 185 14.44 -14.78 22.80
N GLY A 186 13.64 -13.70 22.81
CA GLY A 186 12.42 -13.59 23.61
C GLY A 186 12.64 -13.16 25.06
N SER A 187 13.87 -12.84 25.47
CA SER A 187 14.11 -12.14 26.73
C SER A 187 13.51 -10.73 26.71
N CYS A 188 13.16 -10.21 27.89
CA CYS A 188 12.68 -8.84 27.98
C CYS A 188 13.85 -7.86 27.88
N ARG A 189 13.81 -6.93 26.92
CA ARG A 189 14.79 -5.85 26.78
C ARG A 189 14.47 -4.67 27.68
N GLU A 190 13.18 -4.39 27.86
CA GLU A 190 12.69 -3.17 28.47
C GLU A 190 11.32 -3.44 29.10
N CYS A 191 11.16 -3.08 30.38
CA CYS A 191 9.88 -3.21 31.07
C CYS A 191 8.91 -2.09 30.64
N ALA A 192 7.61 -2.36 30.78
CA ALA A 192 6.57 -1.37 30.54
C ALA A 192 6.56 -0.27 31.62
N VAL A 193 5.84 0.82 31.37
CA VAL A 193 5.59 1.86 32.39
C VAL A 193 4.99 1.24 33.64
N ASP A 194 5.42 1.71 34.82
CA ASP A 194 5.12 1.17 36.15
C ASP A 194 5.67 -0.25 36.44
N TYR A 195 6.56 -0.78 35.59
CA TYR A 195 7.31 -2.01 35.82
C TYR A 195 8.82 -1.76 35.80
N SER A 196 9.56 -2.58 36.54
CA SER A 196 11.04 -2.57 36.56
C SER A 196 11.58 -3.99 36.55
N PHE A 197 12.86 -4.15 36.21
CA PHE A 197 13.50 -5.46 36.36
C PHE A 197 13.55 -5.86 37.84
N SER A 198 13.22 -7.13 38.07
CA SER A 198 13.43 -7.86 39.32
C SER A 198 14.89 -7.77 39.77
N THR A 199 15.13 -7.97 41.07
CA THR A 199 16.47 -8.06 41.69
C THR A 199 17.40 -9.08 41.02
N ASN A 200 16.86 -10.09 40.35
CA ASN A 200 17.60 -11.10 39.59
C ASN A 200 17.71 -10.83 38.07
N GLY A 201 17.11 -9.75 37.55
CA GLY A 201 17.14 -9.37 36.13
C GLY A 201 16.27 -10.21 35.18
N GLU A 202 15.70 -11.34 35.61
CA GLU A 202 15.01 -12.29 34.72
C GLU A 202 13.58 -11.90 34.33
N ARG A 203 12.95 -10.98 35.09
CA ARG A 203 11.51 -10.68 34.99
C ARG A 203 11.25 -9.20 35.22
N CYS A 204 10.22 -8.67 34.56
CA CYS A 204 9.62 -7.39 34.96
C CYS A 204 8.64 -7.63 36.12
N VAL A 205 8.74 -6.81 37.16
CA VAL A 205 7.85 -6.78 38.32
C VAL A 205 7.17 -5.42 38.41
N GLU A 206 5.95 -5.38 38.91
CA GLU A 206 5.21 -4.12 39.09
C GLU A 206 5.88 -3.29 40.19
N CYS A 207 6.23 -2.05 39.87
CA CYS A 207 7.08 -1.19 40.69
C CYS A 207 6.49 0.24 40.75
N ARG A 208 5.31 0.36 41.37
CA ARG A 208 4.53 1.63 41.43
C ARG A 208 5.08 2.68 42.40
N MET A 209 6.24 2.44 43.02
CA MET A 209 6.84 3.38 43.96
C MET A 209 7.57 4.50 43.21
N ARG A 210 7.22 5.75 43.54
CA ARG A 210 7.94 6.91 43.02
C ARG A 210 9.41 6.85 43.43
N ASN A 211 10.28 7.24 42.50
CA ASN A 211 11.72 7.33 42.68
C ASN A 211 12.39 5.98 43.00
N CYS A 212 11.73 4.87 42.63
CA CYS A 212 12.30 3.52 42.68
C CYS A 212 12.73 3.08 41.27
N LYS A 213 13.96 2.55 41.17
CA LYS A 213 14.64 2.18 39.92
C LYS A 213 14.64 0.67 39.66
N SER A 214 14.51 -0.14 40.72
CA SER A 214 14.30 -1.59 40.63
C SER A 214 13.61 -2.11 41.89
N CYS A 215 12.51 -2.84 41.71
CA CYS A 215 11.79 -3.53 42.78
C CYS A 215 12.13 -5.02 42.83
N ASP A 216 11.95 -5.61 44.01
CA ASP A 216 11.83 -7.05 44.18
C ASP A 216 10.39 -7.55 43.90
N VAL A 217 10.19 -8.87 43.80
CA VAL A 217 8.88 -9.51 43.54
C VAL A 217 7.78 -9.14 44.53
N SER A 218 8.14 -8.66 45.73
CA SER A 218 7.18 -8.16 46.73
C SER A 218 6.80 -6.68 46.57
N ASN A 219 7.17 -6.03 45.45
CA ASN A 219 7.05 -4.57 45.24
C ASN A 219 7.73 -3.78 46.39
N VAL A 220 8.95 -4.21 46.73
CA VAL A 220 9.86 -3.60 47.71
C VAL A 220 11.05 -3.03 46.92
N CYS A 221 11.45 -1.79 47.17
CA CYS A 221 12.48 -1.16 46.38
C CYS A 221 13.88 -1.66 46.79
N ALA A 222 14.64 -2.16 45.82
CA ALA A 222 16.05 -2.55 46.04
C ALA A 222 17.00 -1.38 45.77
N HIS A 223 16.71 -0.56 44.75
CA HIS A 223 17.48 0.62 44.38
C HIS A 223 16.55 1.78 44.05
N CYS A 224 16.73 2.90 44.75
CA CYS A 224 16.06 4.16 44.44
C CYS A 224 16.84 4.97 43.39
N ASP A 225 16.24 6.04 42.88
CA ASP A 225 16.92 7.05 42.07
C ASP A 225 17.94 7.88 42.90
N ASP A 226 18.84 8.57 42.21
CA ASP A 226 19.88 9.38 42.86
C ASP A 226 19.24 10.48 43.75
N GLY A 227 19.74 10.63 44.98
CA GLY A 227 19.16 11.49 46.01
C GLY A 227 18.13 10.79 46.92
N PHE A 228 17.87 9.50 46.73
CA PHE A 228 16.95 8.69 47.54
C PHE A 228 17.63 7.44 48.13
N GLY A 229 17.13 7.01 49.27
CA GLY A 229 17.55 5.81 49.99
C GLY A 229 16.37 4.87 50.25
N VAL A 230 16.66 3.59 50.43
CA VAL A 230 15.64 2.59 50.80
C VAL A 230 15.39 2.67 52.30
N SER A 231 14.11 2.79 52.68
CA SER A 231 13.62 2.72 54.06
C SER A 231 13.47 1.26 54.51
N ASP A 232 13.49 1.01 55.83
CA ASP A 232 13.13 -0.29 56.43
C ASP A 232 11.73 -0.78 56.01
N SER A 233 10.86 0.15 55.59
CA SER A 233 9.53 -0.12 55.01
C SER A 233 9.55 -0.62 53.56
N GLY A 234 10.71 -0.68 52.92
CA GLY A 234 10.88 -1.01 51.50
C GLY A 234 10.57 0.14 50.52
N THR A 235 10.29 1.34 51.03
CA THR A 235 9.96 2.53 50.21
C THR A 235 11.16 3.45 49.99
N CYS A 236 11.12 4.28 48.94
CA CYS A 236 12.15 5.30 48.70
C CYS A 236 11.88 6.59 49.47
N VAL A 237 12.85 7.01 50.28
CA VAL A 237 12.83 8.25 51.06
C VAL A 237 13.98 9.15 50.62
N ALA A 238 13.76 10.47 50.62
CA ALA A 238 14.79 11.44 50.21
C ALA A 238 15.94 11.46 51.22
N CYS A 239 17.17 11.61 50.75
CA CYS A 239 18.32 11.77 51.63
C CYS A 239 18.27 13.10 52.39
N VAL A 240 18.65 13.10 53.67
CA VAL A 240 18.67 14.30 54.52
C VAL A 240 19.78 15.28 54.09
N ASP A 241 20.90 14.76 53.58
CA ASP A 241 21.95 15.55 52.94
C ASP A 241 21.69 15.67 51.43
N ALA A 242 21.51 16.90 50.95
CA ALA A 242 21.26 17.23 49.54
C ALA A 242 22.47 16.95 48.61
N ASN A 243 23.66 16.71 49.16
CA ASN A 243 24.85 16.28 48.41
C ASN A 243 24.99 14.76 48.38
N CYS A 244 24.07 14.02 48.99
CA CYS A 244 24.10 12.57 49.00
C CYS A 244 23.47 12.00 47.73
N LYS A 245 24.19 11.10 47.07
CA LYS A 245 23.71 10.37 45.89
C LYS A 245 22.90 9.13 46.30
N ARG A 246 23.34 8.41 47.34
CA ARG A 246 22.64 7.26 47.92
C ARG A 246 22.80 7.22 49.43
N CYS A 247 21.69 7.09 50.15
CA CYS A 247 21.63 7.07 51.61
C CYS A 247 21.05 5.75 52.16
N THR A 248 21.36 5.46 53.42
CA THR A 248 20.87 4.35 54.24
C THR A 248 20.09 4.89 55.46
N ASP A 249 19.64 3.99 56.33
CA ASP A 249 19.06 4.31 57.64
C ASP A 249 17.86 5.28 57.54
N ASN A 250 16.92 4.96 56.65
CA ASN A 250 15.76 5.80 56.30
C ASN A 250 16.13 7.22 55.82
N GLY A 251 17.29 7.37 55.16
CA GLY A 251 17.75 8.62 54.55
C GLY A 251 18.68 9.46 55.43
N ASN A 252 18.94 9.04 56.66
CA ASN A 252 19.72 9.81 57.65
C ASN A 252 21.24 9.70 57.45
N THR A 253 21.73 8.58 56.91
CA THR A 253 23.16 8.32 56.72
C THR A 253 23.50 8.33 55.23
N CYS A 254 24.55 9.05 54.81
CA CYS A 254 25.00 8.99 53.41
C CYS A 254 25.98 7.82 53.19
N ALA A 255 25.75 7.03 52.14
CA ALA A 255 26.61 5.90 51.75
C ALA A 255 27.40 6.17 50.47
N GLU A 256 26.86 6.98 49.56
CA GLU A 256 27.55 7.45 48.35
C GLU A 256 27.25 8.95 48.16
N TYR A 257 28.27 9.79 48.10
CA TYR A 257 28.11 11.23 47.83
C TYR A 257 28.03 11.51 46.34
N LEU A 258 27.36 12.61 45.98
CA LEU A 258 27.50 13.22 44.67
C LEU A 258 28.93 13.76 44.55
N VAL A 259 29.81 12.97 43.93
CA VAL A 259 31.05 13.50 43.37
C VAL A 259 30.64 14.62 42.43
N ALA A 260 31.14 15.83 42.67
CA ALA A 260 30.95 16.93 41.73
C ALA A 260 31.64 16.52 40.42
N GLU A 261 30.83 16.11 39.42
CA GLU A 261 31.30 15.81 38.08
C GLU A 261 32.15 17.00 37.59
N ASP A 262 33.46 16.77 37.52
CA ASP A 262 34.42 17.73 37.01
C ASP A 262 33.89 18.18 35.65
N LYS A 263 33.60 19.48 35.49
CA LYS A 263 32.94 20.01 34.29
C LYS A 263 33.80 19.67 33.09
N LYS A 264 33.45 18.58 32.41
CA LYS A 264 34.24 17.95 31.35
C LYS A 264 34.37 18.96 30.23
N GLY A 265 35.51 19.67 30.24
CA GLY A 265 35.62 20.97 29.61
C GLY A 265 35.21 20.92 28.15
N ASN A 266 34.50 21.94 27.69
CA ASN A 266 33.94 22.04 26.33
C ASN A 266 35.03 22.25 25.25
N GLY A 267 36.08 21.44 25.27
CA GLY A 267 37.00 21.24 24.16
C GLY A 267 36.45 20.14 23.26
N LEU A 268 36.47 20.37 21.94
CA LEU A 268 36.13 19.32 20.99
C LEU A 268 37.14 18.16 21.14
N PRO A 269 36.73 16.90 20.92
CA PRO A 269 37.64 15.77 20.99
C PRO A 269 38.77 15.93 19.96
N TRP A 270 39.96 15.42 20.27
CA TRP A 270 41.19 15.65 19.50
C TRP A 270 41.08 15.35 17.99
N TRP A 271 40.24 14.37 17.61
CA TRP A 271 39.96 14.04 16.21
C TRP A 271 39.26 15.16 15.45
N ALA A 272 38.47 16.02 16.11
CA ALA A 272 37.79 17.15 15.47
C ALA A 272 38.80 18.22 15.00
N TYR A 273 39.85 18.48 15.77
CA TYR A 273 40.96 19.35 15.35
C TYR A 273 41.70 18.74 14.15
N LEU A 274 41.89 17.42 14.13
CA LEU A 274 42.46 16.71 12.98
C LEU A 274 41.58 16.86 11.73
N CYS A 275 40.26 16.73 11.86
CA CYS A 275 39.32 16.99 10.76
C CYS A 275 39.38 18.44 10.25
N ILE A 276 39.51 19.43 11.14
CA ILE A 276 39.65 20.85 10.76
C ILE A 276 40.96 21.08 9.98
N VAL A 277 42.08 20.51 10.44
CA VAL A 277 43.38 20.61 9.76
C VAL A 277 43.35 19.94 8.39
N VAL A 278 42.81 18.72 8.28
CA VAL A 278 42.67 18.01 6.99
C VAL A 278 41.75 18.78 6.04
N GLY A 279 40.62 19.30 6.54
CA GLY A 279 39.71 20.13 5.74
C GLY A 279 40.37 21.40 5.22
N ALA A 280 41.13 22.11 6.06
CA ALA A 280 41.90 23.28 5.66
C ALA A 280 42.96 22.95 4.60
N ILE A 281 43.69 21.83 4.73
CA ILE A 281 44.68 21.38 3.73
C ILE A 281 44.00 21.06 2.39
N LEU A 282 42.85 20.39 2.39
CA LEU A 282 42.09 20.09 1.16
C LEU A 282 41.55 21.37 0.49
N ILE A 283 41.06 22.34 1.27
CA ILE A 283 40.60 23.64 0.76
C ILE A 283 41.77 24.45 0.18
N ILE A 284 42.91 24.51 0.86
CA ILE A 284 44.12 25.17 0.34
C ILE A 284 44.63 24.47 -0.92
N GLY A 285 44.60 23.14 -0.97
CA GLY A 285 44.95 22.35 -2.15
C GLY A 285 44.03 22.64 -3.34
N LEU A 286 42.71 22.74 -3.12
CA LEU A 286 41.75 23.14 -4.14
C LEU A 286 41.96 24.57 -4.62
N ILE A 287 42.21 25.53 -3.71
CA ILE A 287 42.51 26.92 -4.07
C ILE A 287 43.80 27.01 -4.88
N ALA A 288 44.86 26.30 -4.47
CA ALA A 288 46.12 26.23 -5.22
C ALA A 288 45.92 25.58 -6.60
N TYR A 289 45.13 24.51 -6.69
CA TYR A 289 44.75 23.89 -7.96
C TYR A 289 43.99 24.86 -8.88
N PHE A 290 43.01 25.62 -8.34
CA PHE A 290 42.29 26.65 -9.10
C PHE A 290 43.21 27.78 -9.56
N ILE A 291 44.14 28.27 -8.72
CA ILE A 291 45.14 29.28 -9.10
C ILE A 291 46.03 28.73 -10.23
N VAL A 292 46.54 27.50 -10.11
CA VAL A 292 47.36 26.87 -11.16
C VAL A 292 46.55 26.64 -12.44
N ALA A 293 45.27 26.26 -12.35
CA ALA A 293 44.38 26.11 -13.51
C ALA A 293 44.13 27.46 -14.21
N LEU A 294 43.88 28.54 -13.46
CA LEU A 294 43.72 29.90 -14.00
C LEU A 294 45.02 30.39 -14.66
N CYS A 295 46.18 30.20 -14.01
CA CYS A 295 47.48 30.52 -14.59
C CYS A 295 47.80 29.69 -15.84
N LYS A 296 47.40 28.41 -15.88
CA LYS A 296 47.58 27.52 -17.04
C LYS A 296 46.61 27.85 -18.18
N SER A 297 45.42 28.36 -17.88
CA SER A 297 44.45 28.85 -18.85
C SER A 297 44.86 30.19 -19.48
N ASN A 298 45.76 30.95 -18.85
CA ASN A 298 46.19 32.27 -19.31
C ASN A 298 47.55 32.26 -20.03
N ARG A 299 47.85 31.16 -20.74
CA ARG A 299 48.97 31.06 -21.70
C ARG A 299 48.51 30.38 -23.00
N SER A 300 47.63 31.08 -23.73
CA SER A 300 47.69 31.14 -25.19
C SER A 300 48.36 32.47 -25.57
N GLU A 301 49.13 32.50 -26.66
CA GLU A 301 50.11 33.55 -26.92
C GLU A 301 49.56 34.67 -27.82
N ASP A 302 49.70 35.92 -27.39
CA ASP A 302 49.58 37.13 -28.22
C ASP A 302 50.83 38.00 -28.00
N LEU A 303 51.90 37.71 -28.73
CA LEU A 303 53.20 38.38 -28.61
C LEU A 303 53.41 39.42 -29.72
N LEU A 304 52.63 40.50 -29.69
CA LEU A 304 52.73 41.60 -30.68
C LEU A 304 53.67 42.74 -30.22
N THR A 305 54.97 42.47 -30.18
CA THR A 305 56.00 43.50 -30.00
C THR A 305 56.41 44.14 -31.32
N THR A 306 55.71 45.23 -31.67
CA THR A 306 56.19 46.42 -32.40
C THR A 306 57.53 46.35 -33.18
N SER A 307 57.46 46.47 -34.51
CA SER A 307 58.47 47.22 -35.30
C SER A 307 57.79 47.85 -36.53
N MET A 308 58.14 49.10 -36.88
CA MET A 308 57.44 49.89 -37.91
C MET A 308 58.31 50.15 -39.14
N TYR A 309 57.80 49.86 -40.35
CA TYR A 309 58.22 50.32 -41.69
C TYR A 309 57.32 49.59 -42.73
N TRP A 310 56.62 50.20 -43.68
CA TRP A 310 56.26 51.62 -43.97
C TRP A 310 54.71 51.69 -44.11
N GLN A 311 53.95 52.46 -44.90
CA GLN A 311 54.16 53.44 -46.01
C GLN A 311 52.94 54.42 -46.02
N TYR A 312 52.75 55.19 -47.09
CA TYR A 312 51.71 56.23 -47.25
C TYR A 312 50.64 55.83 -48.32
N PRO A 313 49.68 56.68 -48.76
CA PRO A 313 48.37 56.76 -48.11
C PRO A 313 47.14 56.84 -49.07
N ALA A 314 45.93 56.79 -48.50
CA ALA A 314 44.71 57.39 -49.05
C ALA A 314 43.82 57.77 -47.83
N ALA A 315 43.54 59.05 -47.55
CA ALA A 315 42.68 60.00 -48.26
C ALA A 315 41.20 59.91 -47.78
N ASP A 316 40.85 60.87 -46.92
CA ASP A 316 39.51 61.41 -46.62
C ASP A 316 38.47 60.48 -45.93
N THR A 317 37.57 60.96 -45.05
CA THR A 317 37.21 62.34 -44.67
C THR A 317 36.78 62.47 -43.18
N ALA A 318 36.51 63.71 -42.76
CA ALA A 318 35.56 64.14 -41.71
C ALA A 318 34.37 63.17 -41.40
N GLU A 319 33.72 63.15 -40.23
CA GLU A 319 33.74 63.92 -38.96
C GLU A 319 33.01 63.04 -37.91
N GLY A 320 32.98 63.25 -36.59
CA GLY A 320 33.51 64.31 -35.73
C GLY A 320 32.63 64.46 -34.48
N ASN A 321 33.23 64.49 -33.27
CA ASN A 321 32.61 64.84 -31.97
C ASN A 321 31.50 63.95 -31.39
N ALA A 322 31.18 63.96 -30.08
CA ALA A 322 32.00 64.20 -28.87
C ALA A 322 31.19 63.86 -27.59
N ARG A 323 31.92 63.70 -26.46
CA ARG A 323 31.46 63.84 -25.05
C ARG A 323 30.51 62.79 -24.47
N GLU A 324 31.01 62.12 -23.42
CA GLU A 324 30.50 62.16 -22.04
C GLU A 324 29.06 62.72 -21.81
N TRP A 325 28.24 62.18 -20.91
CA TRP A 325 28.55 61.98 -19.47
C TRP A 325 27.79 60.80 -18.81
N LYS A 326 28.27 60.39 -17.63
CA LYS A 326 27.57 59.49 -16.70
C LYS A 326 26.21 60.06 -16.27
N GLN A 327 25.20 59.20 -16.11
CA GLN A 327 24.30 59.28 -14.96
C GLN A 327 23.60 57.94 -14.63
N ARG A 328 22.82 57.91 -13.54
CA ARG A 328 22.18 56.70 -12.99
C ARG A 328 20.65 56.77 -13.09
N ARG A 329 20.05 55.57 -12.97
CA ARG A 329 18.67 55.24 -12.52
C ARG A 329 17.51 55.28 -13.53
N THR A 330 16.68 54.24 -13.39
CA THR A 330 15.20 54.17 -13.58
C THR A 330 14.59 54.48 -14.94
N SER A 331 14.03 53.46 -15.59
CA SER A 331 12.57 53.25 -15.80
C SER A 331 12.28 52.41 -17.05
N ALA A 332 11.15 51.68 -17.07
CA ALA A 332 10.45 51.15 -18.25
C ALA A 332 11.18 50.09 -19.15
N ARG A 333 10.51 49.25 -19.96
CA ARG A 333 9.13 48.68 -19.99
C ARG A 333 9.14 47.52 -21.03
N GLU A 334 7.97 46.88 -21.24
CA GLU A 334 7.61 45.91 -22.29
C GLU A 334 7.87 44.42 -21.94
N GLY A 335 6.95 43.48 -22.20
CA GLY A 335 5.60 43.62 -22.77
C GLY A 335 4.75 42.33 -22.67
N GLY A 336 3.45 42.42 -23.00
CA GLY A 336 2.44 41.35 -22.85
C GLY A 336 1.62 41.50 -21.54
N ALA A 337 0.32 41.82 -21.49
CA ALA A 337 -0.87 41.40 -22.26
C ALA A 337 -1.36 39.97 -21.90
N SER A 338 -2.64 39.72 -21.59
CA SER A 338 -3.82 40.61 -21.49
C SER A 338 -4.97 39.95 -20.72
N ASP A 339 -5.78 40.76 -20.03
CA ASP A 339 -7.26 40.84 -19.94
C ASP A 339 -8.13 39.54 -20.09
N CYS A 340 -9.30 39.40 -19.44
CA CYS A 340 -10.23 40.43 -18.93
C CYS A 340 -10.84 40.13 -17.56
N ASP A 341 -11.22 41.22 -16.89
CA ASP A 341 -12.30 41.35 -15.90
C ASP A 341 -13.34 42.36 -16.52
N SER A 342 -14.57 42.62 -16.06
CA SER A 342 -15.16 42.46 -14.73
C SER A 342 -16.66 42.12 -14.75
N THR A 343 -17.17 41.79 -13.56
CA THR A 343 -18.57 41.85 -13.09
C THR A 343 -19.53 42.82 -13.80
N GLY A 344 -20.79 42.40 -13.97
CA GLY A 344 -21.93 43.27 -14.33
C GLY A 344 -23.25 42.74 -13.74
N VAL A 345 -24.20 43.63 -13.42
CA VAL A 345 -25.38 43.32 -12.57
C VAL A 345 -26.68 43.89 -13.18
N SER A 346 -27.82 43.21 -12.94
CA SER A 346 -29.22 43.66 -13.15
C SER A 346 -29.73 43.67 -14.62
N VAL A 347 -31.04 43.53 -14.95
CA VAL A 347 -32.26 43.15 -14.18
C VAL A 347 -33.45 42.81 -15.12
N PHE A 348 -34.52 42.22 -14.56
CA PHE A 348 -35.92 42.13 -15.05
C PHE A 348 -36.36 41.06 -16.09
N SER A 349 -37.52 40.47 -15.72
CA SER A 349 -38.72 40.17 -16.53
C SER A 349 -38.99 38.78 -17.13
N ASP A 350 -40.15 38.25 -16.70
CA ASP A 350 -41.24 37.65 -17.49
C ASP A 350 -41.04 36.24 -18.12
N ASP A 351 -42.01 35.32 -18.12
CA ASP A 351 -43.26 35.14 -17.34
C ASP A 351 -43.75 33.68 -17.54
N SER A 352 -44.94 33.33 -17.03
CA SER A 352 -45.75 32.11 -17.32
C SER A 352 -45.31 30.79 -16.66
N GLY A 353 -46.25 30.19 -15.93
CA GLY A 353 -46.24 28.77 -15.56
C GLY A 353 -47.59 28.12 -15.86
N TYR A 354 -47.74 26.82 -15.58
CA TYR A 354 -49.06 26.19 -15.48
C TYR A 354 -49.08 25.00 -14.52
N SER A 355 -50.27 24.53 -14.19
CA SER A 355 -50.57 23.52 -13.17
C SER A 355 -51.23 22.27 -13.78
N SER A 356 -51.35 21.23 -12.95
CA SER A 356 -52.26 20.07 -13.10
C SER A 356 -51.76 18.96 -14.04
N ASN A 357 -52.11 17.68 -13.82
CA ASN A 357 -53.00 17.09 -12.80
C ASN A 357 -52.25 16.23 -11.78
#